data_AF-A0A9P3LV06-F1
#
_entry.id   AF-A0A9P3LV06-F1
#
_cell.length_a   1.000
_cell.length_b   1.000
_cell.length_c   1.000
_cell.angle_alpha   90.00
_cell.angle_beta   90.00
_cell.angle_gamma   90.00
#
_symmetry.space_group_name_H-M   'P 1'
#
loop_
_entity.id
_entity.type
_entity.pdbx_description
1 polymer ?
#
loop_
_entity_poly.entity_id
_entity_poly.type
_entity_poly.pdbx_seq_one_letter_code
_entity_poly.pdbx_strand_id
1 'polypeptide(L)'
;MTILGKVEDSSRAPTAYYPSGPVPVPNRFCCIILSSDDRLRLVGTPPEISAQLRPLINQTWGEGIQKESVYQTNAHEFKLISNPWNTIGPEGEMPQARRLILLILRLMAIHGWNLLKNMDLETRETTLFFESPATLPRPPPGAPLPPDMHQFFAISFDRDDLIRILDAPIMLEPVLHALRKHWPLG
;
A
#
# COMPACT_ATOMS: atom_id res chain seq x y z
N MET A 1 42.99 -47.59 47.78
CA MET A 1 41.99 -46.60 48.21
C MET A 1 41.21 -46.18 46.98
N THR A 2 40.04 -46.78 46.80
CA THR A 2 39.17 -46.67 45.62
C THR A 2 38.38 -45.37 45.69
N ILE A 3 38.41 -44.54 44.65
CA ILE A 3 37.45 -43.44 44.48
C ILE A 3 36.58 -43.76 43.28
N LEU A 4 35.31 -44.03 43.58
CA LEU A 4 34.23 -44.33 42.64
C LEU A 4 33.91 -43.10 41.79
N GLY A 5 33.89 -43.28 40.46
CA GLY A 5 33.37 -42.31 39.52
C GLY A 5 31.86 -42.13 39.71
N LYS A 6 31.44 -40.87 39.84
CA LYS A 6 30.03 -40.50 39.83
C LYS A 6 29.62 -40.32 38.37
N VAL A 7 28.81 -41.23 37.86
CA VAL A 7 28.18 -41.11 36.54
C VAL A 7 27.16 -39.97 36.64
N GLU A 8 27.46 -38.84 36.00
CA GLU A 8 26.48 -37.76 35.81
C GLU A 8 25.44 -38.21 34.77
N ASP A 9 24.20 -38.23 35.22
CA ASP A 9 23.01 -38.56 34.43
C ASP A 9 22.76 -37.47 33.38
N SER A 10 23.17 -37.73 32.14
CA SER A 10 23.10 -36.83 30.99
C SER A 10 21.70 -36.82 30.31
N SER A 11 20.62 -37.02 31.06
CA SER A 11 19.27 -37.23 30.50
C SER A 11 18.33 -36.03 30.56
N ARG A 12 18.74 -34.86 31.05
CA ARG A 12 17.88 -33.66 31.06
C ARG A 12 18.20 -32.72 29.89
N ALA A 13 17.45 -32.89 28.81
CA ALA A 13 17.33 -31.84 27.80
C ALA A 13 16.81 -30.54 28.47
N PRO A 14 17.35 -29.37 28.11
CA PRO A 14 16.89 -28.10 28.68
C PRO A 14 15.42 -27.92 28.33
N THR A 15 14.57 -27.88 29.36
CA THR A 15 13.13 -27.65 29.22
C THR A 15 12.95 -26.21 28.74
N ALA A 16 12.75 -26.01 27.43
CA ALA A 16 12.44 -24.71 26.88
C ALA A 16 11.11 -24.24 27.49
N TYR A 17 11.19 -23.20 28.32
CA TYR A 17 10.03 -22.55 28.90
C TYR A 17 9.33 -21.76 27.79
N TYR A 18 8.38 -22.39 27.09
CA TYR A 18 7.51 -21.66 26.17
C TYR A 18 6.47 -20.91 27.01
N PRO A 19 6.47 -19.56 27.02
CA PRO A 19 5.41 -18.82 27.69
C PRO A 19 4.06 -19.15 27.03
N SER A 20 3.11 -19.62 27.83
CA SER A 20 1.75 -20.03 27.43
C SER A 20 0.79 -18.84 27.14
N GLY A 21 1.35 -17.66 26.88
CA GLY A 21 0.57 -16.48 26.49
C GLY A 21 0.28 -16.46 24.98
N PRO A 22 -0.76 -15.73 24.53
CA PRO A 22 -0.93 -15.47 23.10
C PRO A 22 0.35 -14.83 22.56
N VAL A 23 1.00 -15.50 21.61
CA VAL A 23 2.18 -14.96 20.92
C VAL A 23 1.75 -13.63 20.32
N PRO A 24 2.40 -12.50 20.68
CA PRO A 24 2.11 -11.23 20.05
C PRO A 24 2.32 -11.39 18.55
N VAL A 25 1.25 -11.26 17.78
CA VAL A 25 1.38 -11.26 16.32
C VAL A 25 2.23 -10.02 15.99
N PRO A 26 3.29 -10.12 15.18
CA PRO A 26 4.04 -8.94 14.78
C PRO A 26 3.25 -8.16 13.72
N ASN A 27 3.48 -6.84 13.65
CA ASN A 27 2.99 -6.03 12.54
C ASN A 27 3.56 -6.55 11.23
N ARG A 28 2.75 -6.49 10.16
CA ARG A 28 3.18 -6.89 8.81
C ARG A 28 3.48 -5.65 8.00
N PHE A 29 4.50 -5.75 7.15
CA PHE A 29 4.92 -4.66 6.27
C PHE A 29 4.91 -5.14 4.83
N CYS A 30 4.52 -4.26 3.92
CA CYS A 30 4.68 -4.46 2.49
C CYS A 30 4.94 -3.12 1.81
N CYS A 31 5.34 -3.16 0.54
CA CYS A 31 5.42 -1.96 -0.27
C CYS A 31 4.89 -2.16 -1.68
N ILE A 32 4.43 -1.04 -2.26
CA ILE A 32 4.04 -0.91 -3.65
C ILE A 32 4.97 0.11 -4.27
N ILE A 33 5.59 -0.24 -5.39
CA ILE A 33 6.62 0.57 -6.04
C ILE A 33 6.09 0.99 -7.41
N LEU A 34 6.03 2.30 -7.64
CA LEU A 34 5.83 2.89 -8.96
C LEU A 34 7.22 3.00 -9.59
N SER A 35 7.54 2.16 -10.57
CA SER A 35 8.90 2.06 -11.12
C SER A 35 8.93 2.33 -12.62
N SER A 36 10.00 2.99 -13.06
CA SER A 36 10.18 3.45 -14.44
C SER A 36 8.98 4.32 -14.84
N ASP A 37 8.42 4.09 -16.03
CA ASP A 37 7.26 4.84 -16.52
C ASP A 37 5.93 4.10 -16.39
N ASP A 38 5.99 2.78 -16.23
CA ASP A 38 4.84 1.93 -16.49
C ASP A 38 4.76 0.66 -15.63
N ARG A 39 5.58 0.53 -14.58
CA ARG A 39 5.61 -0.68 -13.75
C ARG A 39 5.07 -0.44 -12.36
N LEU A 40 4.24 -1.36 -11.89
CA LEU A 40 3.78 -1.46 -10.52
C LEU A 40 4.37 -2.74 -9.92
N ARG A 41 5.26 -2.62 -8.93
CA ARG A 41 5.82 -3.78 -8.23
C ARG A 41 5.23 -3.92 -6.84
N LEU A 42 4.90 -5.15 -6.47
CA LEU A 42 4.31 -5.54 -5.19
C LEU A 42 5.33 -6.40 -4.43
N VAL A 43 5.77 -5.92 -3.28
CA VAL A 43 6.76 -6.62 -2.43
C VAL A 43 6.15 -6.90 -1.07
N GLY A 44 6.08 -8.18 -0.68
CA GLY A 44 5.49 -8.61 0.59
C GLY A 44 3.97 -8.40 0.68
N THR A 45 3.32 -8.04 -0.43
CA THR A 45 1.87 -7.83 -0.49
C THR A 45 1.15 -9.19 -0.51
N PRO A 46 0.05 -9.37 0.25
CA PRO A 46 -0.71 -10.62 0.22
C PRO A 46 -1.24 -10.96 -1.20
N PRO A 47 -1.34 -12.25 -1.56
CA PRO A 47 -1.84 -12.67 -2.86
C PRO A 47 -3.25 -12.15 -3.19
N GLU A 48 -4.09 -11.97 -2.16
CA GLU A 48 -5.45 -11.45 -2.31
C GLU A 48 -5.45 -10.00 -2.84
N ILE A 49 -4.48 -9.19 -2.42
CA ILE A 49 -4.31 -7.81 -2.90
C ILE A 49 -3.89 -7.83 -4.38
N SER A 50 -2.93 -8.70 -4.74
CA SER A 50 -2.51 -8.87 -6.14
C SER A 50 -3.69 -9.24 -7.04
N ALA A 51 -4.53 -10.17 -6.59
CA ALA A 51 -5.71 -10.62 -7.33
C ALA A 51 -6.76 -9.51 -7.51
N GLN A 52 -6.92 -8.61 -6.53
CA GLN A 52 -7.84 -7.46 -6.61
C GLN A 52 -7.27 -6.26 -7.35
N LEU A 53 -5.94 -6.09 -7.37
CA LEU A 53 -5.28 -5.04 -8.13
C LEU A 53 -5.44 -5.24 -9.64
N ARG A 54 -5.41 -6.48 -10.14
CA ARG A 54 -5.58 -6.75 -11.58
C ARG A 54 -6.88 -6.18 -12.17
N PRO A 55 -8.09 -6.49 -11.65
CA PRO A 55 -9.32 -5.89 -12.15
C PRO A 55 -9.39 -4.38 -11.87
N LEU A 56 -8.84 -3.90 -10.76
CA LEU A 56 -8.80 -2.47 -10.45
C LEU A 56 -8.01 -1.67 -11.50
N ILE A 57 -6.84 -2.18 -11.89
CA ILE A 57 -6.00 -1.59 -12.93
C ILE A 57 -6.76 -1.56 -14.25
N ASN A 58 -7.30 -2.71 -14.70
CA ASN A 58 -8.01 -2.79 -15.99
C ASN A 58 -9.29 -1.92 -16.03
N GLN A 59 -9.91 -1.63 -14.89
CA GLN A 59 -11.09 -0.75 -14.82
C GLN A 59 -10.72 0.73 -14.79
N THR A 60 -9.56 1.09 -14.24
CA THR A 60 -9.19 2.49 -13.99
C THR A 60 -8.23 3.03 -15.04
N TRP A 61 -7.30 2.21 -15.48
CA TRP A 61 -6.31 2.53 -16.50
C TRP A 61 -6.85 2.03 -17.83
N GLY A 62 -7.40 2.92 -18.65
CA GLY A 62 -8.17 2.56 -19.85
C GLY A 62 -7.44 1.66 -20.84
N GLU A 63 -6.10 1.76 -20.88
CA GLU A 63 -5.22 0.92 -21.71
C GLU A 63 -4.93 -0.46 -21.08
N GLY A 64 -5.07 -0.60 -19.77
CA GLY A 64 -4.92 -1.87 -19.05
C GLY A 64 -3.48 -2.37 -18.88
N ILE A 65 -3.35 -3.67 -18.64
CA ILE A 65 -2.10 -4.36 -18.31
C ILE A 65 -1.45 -4.91 -19.59
N GLN A 66 -0.20 -4.53 -19.85
CA GLN A 66 0.62 -5.08 -20.94
C GLN A 66 1.15 -6.47 -20.61
N LYS A 67 1.66 -6.63 -19.38
CA LYS A 67 2.31 -7.87 -18.94
C LYS A 67 2.22 -8.00 -17.43
N GLU A 68 2.06 -9.23 -16.98
CA GLU A 68 2.18 -9.61 -15.57
C GLU A 68 3.36 -10.58 -15.44
N SER A 69 4.20 -10.38 -14.42
CA SER A 69 5.37 -11.24 -14.21
C SER A 69 5.83 -11.23 -12.76
N VAL A 70 6.64 -12.21 -12.40
CA VAL A 70 7.42 -12.18 -11.16
C VAL A 70 8.72 -11.43 -11.44
N TYR A 71 8.95 -10.34 -10.70
CA TYR A 71 10.20 -9.58 -10.71
C TYR A 71 11.13 -10.11 -9.62
N GLN A 72 12.35 -10.48 -10.02
CA GLN A 72 13.31 -11.18 -9.16
C GLN A 72 12.66 -12.37 -8.45
N THR A 73 13.05 -12.69 -7.20
CA THR A 73 12.66 -13.94 -6.55
C THR A 73 11.26 -13.88 -5.92
N ASN A 74 10.72 -12.71 -5.55
CA ASN A 74 9.52 -12.62 -4.71
C ASN A 74 8.67 -11.34 -4.87
N ALA A 75 8.80 -10.59 -5.97
CA ALA A 75 7.96 -9.43 -6.23
C ALA A 75 6.99 -9.70 -7.39
N HIS A 76 5.73 -9.34 -7.23
CA HIS A 76 4.76 -9.41 -8.32
C HIS A 76 4.74 -8.07 -9.06
N GLU A 77 4.97 -8.09 -10.37
CA GLU A 77 5.04 -6.90 -11.21
C GLU A 77 3.94 -6.88 -12.27
N PHE A 78 3.22 -5.75 -12.32
CA PHE A 78 2.38 -5.38 -13.45
C PHE A 78 3.12 -4.36 -14.31
N LYS A 79 3.25 -4.64 -15.60
CA LYS A 79 3.62 -3.67 -16.62
C LYS A 79 2.34 -3.16 -17.27
N LEU A 80 2.10 -1.86 -17.21
CA LEU A 80 0.94 -1.18 -17.77
C LEU A 80 1.21 -0.80 -19.22
N ILE A 81 0.15 -0.65 -20.01
CA ILE A 81 0.25 -0.08 -21.36
C ILE A 81 0.36 1.45 -21.24
N SER A 82 1.15 2.10 -22.11
CA SER A 82 1.53 3.52 -21.98
C SER A 82 2.37 3.81 -20.71
N ASN A 83 2.42 5.06 -20.26
CA ASN A 83 3.39 5.56 -19.28
C ASN A 83 2.71 6.34 -18.13
N PRO A 84 1.93 5.67 -17.25
CA PRO A 84 1.16 6.32 -16.19
C PRO A 84 2.01 7.09 -15.17
N TRP A 85 3.29 6.72 -14.98
CA TRP A 85 4.17 7.36 -14.00
C TRP A 85 4.99 8.50 -14.61
N ASN A 86 4.90 8.70 -15.93
CA ASN A 86 5.61 9.76 -16.60
C ASN A 86 4.91 11.11 -16.36
N THR A 87 5.60 12.00 -15.66
CA THR A 87 5.12 13.35 -15.32
C THR A 87 5.09 14.31 -16.51
N ILE A 88 5.61 13.92 -17.67
CA ILE A 88 5.63 14.68 -18.93
C ILE A 88 4.68 14.06 -19.98
N GLY A 89 3.82 13.11 -19.56
CA GLY A 89 2.88 12.42 -20.44
C GLY A 89 1.73 13.30 -20.97
N PRO A 90 0.92 12.79 -21.92
CA PRO A 90 -0.26 13.49 -22.44
C PRO A 90 -1.21 13.94 -21.31
N GLU A 91 -1.75 15.16 -21.40
CA GLU A 91 -2.58 15.75 -20.34
C GLU A 91 -3.78 14.87 -19.91
N GLY A 92 -4.28 14.01 -20.81
CA GLY A 92 -5.40 13.11 -20.56
C GLY A 92 -5.08 11.90 -19.67
N GLU A 93 -3.81 11.48 -19.59
CA GLU A 93 -3.40 10.27 -18.86
C GLU A 93 -3.18 10.56 -17.36
N MET A 94 -2.73 11.78 -17.04
CA MET A 94 -2.37 12.19 -15.68
C MET A 94 -3.52 12.07 -14.66
N PRO A 95 -4.78 12.46 -14.96
CA PRO A 95 -5.90 12.26 -14.04
C PRO A 95 -6.21 10.77 -13.78
N GLN A 96 -6.07 9.91 -14.80
CA GLN A 96 -6.31 8.47 -14.66
C GLN A 96 -5.22 7.81 -13.81
N ALA A 97 -3.96 8.20 -13.99
CA ALA A 97 -2.85 7.72 -13.16
C ALA A 97 -3.04 8.10 -11.68
N ARG A 98 -3.42 9.36 -11.40
CA ARG A 98 -3.73 9.81 -10.03
C ARG A 98 -4.92 9.07 -9.43
N ARG A 99 -5.97 8.83 -10.23
CA ARG A 99 -7.13 8.03 -9.82
C ARG A 99 -6.74 6.59 -9.51
N LEU A 100 -5.86 5.98 -10.32
CA LEU A 100 -5.34 4.64 -10.07
C LEU A 100 -4.61 4.57 -8.73
N ILE A 101 -3.70 5.50 -8.44
CA ILE A 101 -3.00 5.56 -7.16
C ILE A 101 -3.99 5.71 -6.00
N LEU A 102 -4.97 6.60 -6.12
CA LEU A 102 -6.01 6.80 -5.10
C LEU A 102 -6.80 5.52 -4.82
N LEU A 103 -7.17 4.79 -5.86
CA LEU A 103 -7.89 3.52 -5.73
C LEU A 103 -7.02 2.40 -5.17
N ILE A 104 -5.72 2.37 -5.49
CA ILE A 104 -4.76 1.45 -4.86
C ILE A 104 -4.69 1.73 -3.35
N LEU A 105 -4.59 3.00 -2.94
CA LEU A 105 -4.57 3.38 -1.53
C LEU A 105 -5.86 2.96 -0.80
N ARG A 106 -7.03 3.16 -1.42
CA ARG A 106 -8.31 2.69 -0.88
C ARG A 106 -8.35 1.17 -0.74
N LEU A 107 -7.92 0.45 -1.77
CA LEU A 107 -7.89 -1.01 -1.75
C LEU A 107 -7.03 -1.50 -0.58
N MET A 108 -5.81 -0.97 -0.44
CA MET A 108 -4.92 -1.30 0.68
C MET A 108 -5.60 -1.06 2.02
N ALA A 109 -6.24 0.10 2.18
CA ALA A 109 -6.89 0.48 3.41
C ALA A 109 -8.09 -0.41 3.78
N ILE A 110 -8.95 -0.76 2.81
CA ILE A 110 -10.06 -1.73 3.00
C ILE A 110 -9.55 -3.09 3.48
N HIS A 111 -8.33 -3.46 3.09
CA HIS A 111 -7.67 -4.69 3.54
C HIS A 111 -6.85 -4.54 4.83
N GLY A 112 -6.97 -3.41 5.53
CA GLY A 112 -6.30 -3.16 6.80
C GLY A 112 -4.82 -2.82 6.67
N TRP A 113 -4.42 -2.27 5.52
CA TRP A 113 -3.08 -1.73 5.30
C TRP A 113 -3.10 -0.20 5.35
N ASN A 114 -2.34 0.36 6.27
CA ASN A 114 -2.16 1.80 6.41
C ASN A 114 -0.91 2.25 5.66
N LEU A 115 -1.03 3.34 4.89
CA LEU A 115 0.13 3.97 4.28
C LEU A 115 0.97 4.62 5.38
N LEU A 116 2.21 4.16 5.54
CA LEU A 116 3.16 4.75 6.49
C LEU A 116 3.84 5.99 5.93
N LYS A 117 4.40 5.85 4.73
CA LYS A 117 5.17 6.89 4.04
C LYS A 117 5.38 6.52 2.58
N ASN A 118 5.72 7.52 1.78
CA ASN A 118 6.31 7.34 0.46
C ASN A 118 7.79 7.76 0.48
N MET A 119 8.58 7.25 -0.46
CA MET A 119 9.99 7.61 -0.61
C MET A 119 10.41 7.40 -2.07
N ASP A 120 11.11 8.39 -2.62
CA ASP A 120 11.73 8.27 -3.94
C ASP A 120 13.16 7.75 -3.75
N LEU A 121 13.40 6.50 -4.16
CA LEU A 121 14.71 5.85 -4.01
C LEU A 121 15.61 6.13 -5.22
N GLU A 122 15.02 6.23 -6.39
CA GLU A 122 15.67 6.58 -7.66
C GLU A 122 14.81 7.60 -8.41
N THR A 123 15.41 8.29 -9.38
CA THR A 123 14.75 9.37 -10.15
C THR A 123 13.39 9.00 -10.75
N ARG A 124 13.13 7.70 -10.97
CA ARG A 124 11.88 7.19 -11.55
C ARG A 124 11.31 6.04 -10.72
N GLU A 125 11.49 6.11 -9.41
CA GLU A 125 10.99 5.09 -8.52
C GLU A 125 10.45 5.67 -7.21
N THR A 126 9.13 5.65 -7.07
CA THR A 126 8.43 6.02 -5.84
C THR A 126 7.95 4.76 -5.13
N THR A 127 8.41 4.56 -3.89
CA THR A 127 8.02 3.43 -3.03
C THR A 127 7.00 3.88 -2.00
N LEU A 128 5.84 3.22 -1.96
CA LEU A 128 4.80 3.38 -0.96
C LEU A 128 4.93 2.28 0.09
N PHE A 129 5.22 2.64 1.34
CA PHE A 129 5.37 1.69 2.45
C PHE A 129 4.05 1.57 3.21
N PHE A 130 3.65 0.34 3.51
CA PHE A 130 2.43 0.04 4.24
C PHE A 130 2.69 -0.82 5.47
N GLU A 131 1.85 -0.62 6.48
CA GLU A 131 1.79 -1.43 7.69
C GLU A 131 0.38 -1.98 7.88
N SER A 132 0.30 -3.26 8.23
CA SER A 132 -0.90 -3.89 8.75
C SER A 132 -0.65 -4.21 10.23
N PRO A 133 -1.28 -3.47 11.16
CA PRO A 133 -1.08 -3.69 12.58
C PRO A 133 -1.54 -5.08 12.98
N ALA A 134 -0.80 -5.70 13.89
CA ALA A 134 -1.07 -7.01 14.43
C ALA A 134 -2.43 -7.16 15.12
N THR A 135 -3.02 -6.04 15.54
CA THR A 135 -4.19 -6.00 16.40
C THR A 135 -5.13 -4.86 16.00
N LEU A 136 -6.14 -5.19 15.22
CA LEU A 136 -7.53 -4.92 15.59
C LEU A 136 -8.34 -6.16 15.19
N PRO A 137 -9.40 -6.54 15.93
CA PRO A 137 -10.35 -7.52 15.43
C PRO A 137 -10.84 -6.99 14.09
N ARG A 138 -10.39 -7.64 12.99
CA ARG A 138 -10.87 -7.31 11.66
C ARG A 138 -12.39 -7.36 11.77
N PRO A 139 -13.13 -6.29 11.38
CA PRO A 139 -14.58 -6.35 11.41
C PRO A 139 -15.01 -7.64 10.70
N PRO A 140 -15.92 -8.42 11.29
CA PRO A 140 -16.35 -9.69 10.72
C PRO A 140 -16.68 -9.52 9.24
N PRO A 141 -16.44 -10.52 8.38
CA PRO A 141 -16.86 -10.45 6.98
C PRO A 141 -18.34 -10.06 6.91
N GLY A 142 -18.65 -8.87 6.37
CA GLY A 142 -20.01 -8.33 6.28
C GLY A 142 -20.42 -7.35 7.39
N ALA A 143 -19.58 -7.09 8.39
CA ALA A 143 -19.82 -5.98 9.32
C ALA A 143 -19.64 -4.64 8.57
N PRO A 144 -20.54 -3.65 8.78
CA PRO A 144 -20.36 -2.31 8.23
C PRO A 144 -19.02 -1.76 8.72
N LEU A 145 -18.12 -1.45 7.78
CA LEU A 145 -16.95 -0.63 8.11
C LEU A 145 -17.47 0.70 8.65
N PRO A 146 -16.80 1.31 9.64
CA PRO A 146 -17.15 2.66 10.08
C PRO A 146 -17.23 3.59 8.85
N PRO A 147 -18.26 4.44 8.72
CA PRO A 147 -18.53 5.22 7.50
C PRO A 147 -17.40 6.22 7.14
N ASP A 148 -16.52 6.51 8.10
CA ASP A 148 -15.34 7.36 8.00
C ASP A 148 -14.03 6.56 7.75
N MET A 149 -14.06 5.24 7.91
CA MET A 149 -12.89 4.39 7.72
C MET A 149 -12.60 4.32 6.21
N HIS A 150 -11.50 4.97 5.81
CA HIS A 150 -10.91 4.90 4.45
C HIS A 150 -11.50 5.83 3.39
N GLN A 151 -11.98 7.00 3.78
CA GLN A 151 -12.27 8.09 2.84
C GLN A 151 -10.98 8.78 2.37
N PHE A 152 -10.36 8.20 1.33
CA PHE A 152 -9.24 8.85 0.63
C PHE A 152 -9.77 9.78 -0.46
N PHE A 153 -9.14 10.93 -0.61
CA PHE A 153 -9.26 11.80 -1.77
C PHE A 153 -7.86 12.25 -2.18
N ALA A 154 -7.69 12.66 -3.44
CA ALA A 154 -6.42 13.22 -3.87
C ALA A 154 -6.59 14.70 -4.21
N ILE A 155 -5.65 15.52 -3.77
CA ILE A 155 -5.45 16.88 -4.28
C ILE A 155 -4.15 16.86 -5.06
N SER A 156 -4.18 17.39 -6.28
CA SER A 156 -2.96 17.59 -7.06
C SER A 156 -2.95 18.98 -7.66
N PHE A 157 -1.77 19.59 -7.65
CA PHE A 157 -1.49 20.81 -8.38
C PHE A 157 -1.02 20.41 -9.78
N ASP A 158 -1.56 21.06 -10.80
CA ASP A 158 -1.27 20.79 -12.20
C ASP A 158 -1.00 22.13 -12.89
N ARG A 159 0.12 22.23 -13.61
CA ARG A 159 0.61 23.50 -14.19
C ARG A 159 0.76 24.60 -13.13
N ASP A 160 0.73 25.86 -13.54
CA ASP A 160 0.96 27.01 -12.66
C ASP A 160 -0.30 27.41 -11.84
N ASP A 161 -1.50 27.05 -12.30
CA ASP A 161 -2.76 27.64 -11.82
C ASP A 161 -3.90 26.63 -11.54
N LEU A 162 -3.72 25.32 -11.76
CA LEU A 162 -4.80 24.35 -11.56
C LEU A 162 -4.63 23.50 -10.30
N ILE A 163 -5.72 23.44 -9.53
CA ILE A 163 -5.88 22.47 -8.44
C ILE A 163 -6.95 21.46 -8.86
N ARG A 164 -6.57 20.19 -8.86
CA ARG A 164 -7.49 19.08 -9.09
C ARG A 164 -7.81 18.39 -7.77
N ILE A 165 -9.09 18.15 -7.56
CA ILE A 165 -9.61 17.42 -6.40
C ILE A 165 -10.29 16.17 -6.93
N LEU A 166 -9.80 14.99 -6.55
CA LEU A 166 -10.31 13.70 -6.97
C LEU A 166 -11.02 13.01 -5.81
N ASP A 167 -12.29 12.68 -6.04
CA ASP A 167 -13.16 11.94 -5.13
C ASP A 167 -13.21 12.50 -3.68
N ALA A 168 -13.25 13.82 -3.51
CA ALA A 168 -13.39 14.45 -2.19
C ALA A 168 -14.78 14.17 -1.59
N PRO A 169 -14.86 13.45 -0.46
CA PRO A 169 -16.13 13.19 0.20
C PRO A 169 -16.42 14.37 1.14
N ILE A 170 -17.45 15.16 0.84
CA ILE A 170 -18.01 16.27 1.66
C ILE A 170 -17.07 17.48 1.91
N MET A 171 -15.75 17.32 1.81
CA MET A 171 -14.75 18.38 2.05
C MET A 171 -14.60 19.40 0.93
N LEU A 172 -15.37 19.29 -0.16
CA LEU A 172 -15.24 20.21 -1.30
C LEU A 172 -15.55 21.67 -0.89
N GLU A 173 -16.61 21.91 -0.14
CA GLU A 173 -17.00 23.27 0.27
C GLU A 173 -15.96 23.94 1.19
N PRO A 174 -15.46 23.28 2.25
CA PRO A 174 -14.34 23.83 3.04
C PRO A 174 -13.08 24.09 2.22
N VAL A 175 -12.74 23.19 1.29
CA VAL A 175 -11.56 23.37 0.42
C VAL A 175 -11.78 24.57 -0.51
N LEU A 176 -12.94 24.69 -1.16
CA LEU A 176 -13.29 25.84 -2.00
C LEU A 176 -13.28 27.15 -1.21
N HIS A 177 -13.77 27.13 0.03
CA HIS A 177 -13.71 28.30 0.91
C HIS A 177 -12.26 28.71 1.21
N ALA A 178 -11.40 27.74 1.55
CA ALA A 178 -9.98 28.00 1.79
C ALA A 178 -9.28 28.55 0.54
N LEU A 179 -9.57 27.98 -0.64
CA LEU A 179 -9.03 28.45 -1.92
C LEU A 179 -9.46 29.90 -2.20
N ARG A 180 -10.74 30.22 -2.12
CA ARG A 180 -11.22 31.61 -2.35
C ARG A 180 -10.64 32.62 -1.37
N LYS A 181 -10.39 32.21 -0.14
CA LYS A 181 -9.85 33.08 0.92
C LYS A 181 -8.35 33.31 0.80
N HIS A 182 -7.59 32.28 0.45
CA HIS A 182 -6.13 32.29 0.51
C HIS A 182 -5.44 32.27 -0.87
N TRP A 183 -6.21 32.06 -1.95
CA TRP A 183 -5.76 32.09 -3.33
C TRP A 183 -6.54 33.15 -4.11
N PRO A 184 -6.26 34.45 -3.87
CA PRO A 184 -7.14 35.55 -4.28
C PRO A 184 -7.16 35.81 -5.79
N LEU A 185 -6.22 35.26 -6.56
CA LEU A 185 -6.08 35.54 -8.00
C LEU A 185 -6.69 34.46 -8.90
N GLY A 186 -7.09 33.29 -8.36
CA GLY A 186 -7.48 32.14 -9.17
C GLY A 186 -6.27 31.46 -9.77
#